data_AF-A0A7J8QJQ2-F1
#
_entry.id   AF-A0A7J8QJQ2-F1
#
_cell.length_a   1.000
_cell.length_b   1.000
_cell.length_c   1.000
_cell.angle_alpha   90.00
_cell.angle_beta   90.00
_cell.angle_gamma   90.00
#
_symmetry.space_group_name_H-M   'P 1'
#
loop_
_entity.id
_entity.type
_entity.pdbx_description
1 polymer ?
#
loop_
_entity_poly.entity_id
_entity_poly.type
_entity_poly.pdbx_seq_one_letter_code
_entity_poly.pdbx_strand_id
1 'polypeptide(L)'
;MRFSVGSGSPYAYGVLDNGYRYDMSVEEAAELARRAIYHATFRDGASGGVASVYYVGPNGWKKLSGDDVGELHYRYYPVMPSTVEQEMVEVTGA
;
A
#
# COMPACT_ATOMS: atom_id res chain seq x y z
N MET A 1 9.40 6.39 -18.60
CA MET A 1 7.94 6.19 -18.77
C MET A 1 7.50 5.14 -17.77
N ARG A 2 6.40 5.37 -17.05
CA ARG A 2 5.80 4.42 -16.09
C ARG A 2 4.47 3.94 -16.66
N PHE A 3 4.09 2.71 -16.36
CA PHE A 3 2.83 2.15 -16.80
C PHE A 3 2.12 1.47 -15.63
N SER A 4 0.80 1.53 -15.65
CA SER A 4 -0.11 0.87 -14.73
C SER A 4 -1.36 0.46 -15.51
N VAL A 5 -1.88 -0.72 -15.21
CA VAL A 5 -3.03 -1.34 -15.89
C VAL A 5 -4.01 -1.92 -14.88
N GLY A 6 -5.29 -2.00 -15.27
CA GLY A 6 -6.39 -2.45 -14.40
C GLY A 6 -7.18 -1.31 -13.75
N SER A 7 -8.22 -1.65 -13.00
CA SER A 7 -9.15 -0.69 -12.35
C SER A 7 -8.47 0.22 -11.33
N GLY A 8 -7.44 -0.29 -10.63
CA GLY A 8 -6.67 0.46 -9.64
C GLY A 8 -5.65 1.45 -10.22
N SER A 9 -5.46 1.49 -11.54
CA SER A 9 -4.39 2.28 -12.19
C SER A 9 -4.39 3.78 -11.84
N PRO A 10 -5.54 4.48 -11.80
CA PRO A 10 -5.55 5.91 -11.48
C PRO A 10 -4.94 6.21 -10.10
N TYR A 11 -5.16 5.33 -9.12
CA TYR A 11 -4.60 5.47 -7.78
C TYR A 11 -3.10 5.14 -7.74
N ALA A 12 -2.66 4.12 -8.48
CA ALA A 12 -1.25 3.78 -8.60
C ALA A 12 -0.45 4.89 -9.30
N TYR A 13 -0.97 5.47 -10.38
CA TYR A 13 -0.32 6.61 -11.08
C TYR A 13 -0.14 7.81 -10.15
N GLY A 14 -1.13 8.13 -9.31
CA GLY A 14 -1.01 9.22 -8.34
C GLY A 14 0.21 9.08 -7.42
N VAL A 15 0.54 7.86 -7.00
CA VAL A 15 1.73 7.59 -6.18
C VAL A 15 3.01 7.61 -7.01
N LEU A 16 3.01 6.94 -8.16
CA LEU A 16 4.17 6.82 -9.04
C LEU A 16 4.64 8.18 -9.56
N ASP A 17 3.71 9.06 -9.92
CA ASP A 17 4.02 10.36 -10.49
C ASP A 17 4.54 11.36 -9.46
N ASN A 18 4.13 11.23 -8.20
CA ASN A 18 4.65 12.04 -7.10
C ASN A 18 6.01 11.53 -6.58
N GLY A 19 6.24 10.22 -6.56
CA GLY A 19 7.38 9.64 -5.85
C GLY A 19 8.59 9.28 -6.70
N TYR A 20 8.45 9.15 -8.02
CA TYR A 20 9.54 8.64 -8.84
C TYR A 20 10.68 9.65 -9.05
N ARG A 21 11.91 9.13 -8.99
CA ARG A 21 13.12 9.77 -9.51
C ARG A 21 13.88 8.78 -10.39
N TYR A 22 14.68 9.29 -11.33
CA TYR A 22 15.45 8.43 -12.23
C TYR A 22 16.57 7.68 -11.51
N ASP A 23 17.13 8.28 -10.47
CA ASP A 23 18.32 7.86 -9.73
C ASP A 23 17.99 7.17 -8.40
N MET A 24 16.89 6.42 -8.35
CA MET A 24 16.48 5.68 -7.14
C MET A 24 17.33 4.42 -6.94
N SER A 25 17.59 4.08 -5.68
CA SER A 25 18.08 2.74 -5.35
C SER A 25 17.00 1.68 -5.63
N VAL A 26 17.40 0.40 -5.68
CA VAL A 26 16.45 -0.71 -5.87
C VAL A 26 15.44 -0.75 -4.72
N GLU A 27 15.87 -0.46 -3.50
CA GLU A 27 15.05 -0.44 -2.30
C GLU A 27 14.03 0.70 -2.33
N GLU A 28 14.46 1.91 -2.72
CA GLU A 28 13.57 3.06 -2.88
C GLU A 28 12.52 2.81 -3.97
N ALA A 29 12.94 2.26 -5.11
CA ALA A 29 12.03 1.94 -6.21
C ALA A 29 11.03 0.84 -5.82
N ALA A 30 11.50 -0.18 -5.09
CA ALA A 30 10.65 -1.25 -4.57
C ALA A 30 9.61 -0.73 -3.57
N GLU A 31 10.01 0.19 -2.69
CA GLU A 31 9.10 0.84 -1.75
C GLU A 31 8.05 1.71 -2.46
N LEU A 32 8.46 2.49 -3.46
CA LEU A 32 7.52 3.26 -4.26
C LEU A 32 6.50 2.37 -4.99
N ALA A 33 6.97 1.27 -5.59
CA ALA A 33 6.10 0.32 -6.28
C ALA A 33 5.10 -0.35 -5.32
N ARG A 34 5.58 -0.81 -4.16
CA ARG A 34 4.74 -1.38 -3.10
C ARG A 34 3.68 -0.40 -2.63
N ARG A 35 4.07 0.85 -2.38
CA ARG A 35 3.16 1.91 -1.93
C ARG A 35 2.11 2.23 -3.00
N ALA A 36 2.48 2.26 -4.28
CA ALA A 36 1.54 2.47 -5.38
C ALA A 36 0.46 1.38 -5.45
N ILE A 37 0.87 0.10 -5.34
CA ILE A 37 -0.08 -1.02 -5.30
C ILE A 37 -0.95 -0.97 -4.05
N TYR A 38 -0.37 -0.70 -2.88
CA TYR A 38 -1.14 -0.53 -1.64
C TYR A 38 -2.25 0.53 -1.79
N HIS A 39 -1.92 1.71 -2.33
CA HIS A 39 -2.92 2.77 -2.52
C HIS A 39 -4.00 2.38 -3.53
N ALA A 40 -3.64 1.64 -4.59
CA ALA A 40 -4.62 1.06 -5.49
C ALA A 40 -5.55 0.09 -4.77
N THR A 41 -5.02 -0.85 -3.98
CA THR A 41 -5.83 -1.83 -3.23
C THR A 41 -6.69 -1.21 -2.13
N PHE A 42 -6.28 -0.07 -1.58
CA PHE A 42 -7.05 0.60 -0.53
C PHE A 42 -8.21 1.45 -1.08
N ARG A 43 -8.12 1.90 -2.34
CA ARG A 43 -9.09 2.83 -2.94
C ARG A 43 -9.95 2.22 -4.04
N ASP A 44 -9.52 1.14 -4.67
CA ASP A 44 -10.28 0.41 -5.69
C ASP A 44 -10.88 -0.88 -5.11
N GLY A 45 -12.22 -0.96 -5.10
CA GLY A 45 -12.95 -2.12 -4.56
C GLY A 45 -12.78 -3.43 -5.34
N ALA A 46 -12.24 -3.36 -6.57
CA ALA A 46 -11.90 -4.55 -7.35
C ALA A 46 -10.43 -5.00 -7.17
N SER A 47 -9.64 -4.29 -6.36
CA SER A 47 -8.23 -4.57 -6.10
C SER A 47 -8.01 -5.03 -4.65
N GLY A 48 -7.06 -5.94 -4.41
CA GLY A 48 -6.77 -6.42 -3.05
C GLY A 48 -5.75 -7.55 -2.99
N GLY A 49 -5.64 -8.21 -1.82
CA GLY A 49 -4.80 -9.38 -1.61
C GLY A 49 -3.36 -9.04 -1.23
N VAL A 50 -2.41 -9.25 -2.13
CA VAL A 50 -0.96 -9.18 -1.84
C VAL A 50 -0.24 -8.26 -2.83
N ALA A 51 0.54 -7.31 -2.32
CA ALA A 51 1.47 -6.52 -3.11
C ALA A 51 2.76 -7.31 -3.37
N SER A 52 2.87 -7.92 -4.55
CA SER A 52 4.08 -8.64 -4.97
C SER A 52 5.02 -7.72 -5.76
N VAL A 53 6.25 -7.56 -5.27
CA VAL A 53 7.26 -6.66 -5.88
C VAL A 53 8.40 -7.49 -6.46
N TYR A 54 8.77 -7.17 -7.70
CA TYR A 54 9.85 -7.82 -8.43
C TYR A 54 10.84 -6.79 -8.96
N TYR A 55 12.12 -7.12 -8.89
CA TYR A 55 13.19 -6.39 -9.55
C TYR A 55 13.64 -7.17 -10.79
N VAL A 56 13.79 -6.47 -11.92
CA VAL A 56 14.32 -7.03 -13.17
C VAL A 56 15.57 -6.24 -13.53
N GLY A 57 16.71 -6.91 -13.56
CA GLY A 57 18.02 -6.30 -13.82
C GLY A 57 18.88 -7.15 -14.76
N PRO A 58 20.18 -6.80 -14.91
CA PRO A 58 21.08 -7.45 -15.87
C PRO A 58 21.23 -8.96 -15.68
N ASN A 59 21.08 -9.45 -14.44
CA ASN A 59 21.22 -10.86 -14.08
C ASN A 59 19.87 -11.61 -14.04
N GLY A 60 18.83 -11.05 -14.65
CA GLY A 60 17.47 -11.58 -14.60
C GLY A 60 16.60 -10.92 -13.53
N TRP A 61 15.60 -11.64 -13.05
CA TRP A 61 14.59 -11.10 -12.13
C TRP A 61 14.69 -11.73 -10.73
N LYS A 62 14.25 -10.98 -9.72
CA LYS A 62 14.17 -11.42 -8.33
C LYS A 62 12.87 -10.92 -7.71
N LYS A 63 12.16 -11.80 -6.99
CA LYS A 63 11.06 -11.38 -6.12
C LYS A 63 11.65 -10.69 -4.89
N LEU A 64 11.26 -9.44 -4.65
CA LEU A 64 11.72 -8.65 -3.51
C LEU A 64 10.79 -8.84 -2.31
N SER A 65 9.48 -8.79 -2.53
CA SER A 65 8.49 -8.96 -1.46
C SER A 65 7.14 -9.48 -1.97
N GLY A 66 6.30 -9.87 -1.02
CA GLY A 66 4.91 -10.28 -1.22
C GLY A 66 4.15 -9.96 0.06
N ASP A 67 3.80 -8.70 0.22
CA ASP A 67 3.23 -8.17 1.46
C ASP A 67 1.69 -8.20 1.39
N ASP A 68 1.03 -8.70 2.44
CA ASP A 68 -0.43 -8.59 2.60
C ASP A 68 -0.82 -7.11 2.69
N VAL A 69 -1.82 -6.68 1.91
CA VAL A 69 -2.18 -5.26 1.84
C VAL A 69 -2.87 -4.73 3.09
N GLY A 70 -3.49 -5.61 3.88
CA GLY A 70 -4.01 -5.29 5.21
C GLY A 70 -2.89 -4.98 6.19
N GLU A 71 -1.85 -5.81 6.22
CA GLU A 71 -0.65 -5.54 7.04
C GLU A 71 0.09 -4.27 6.59
N LEU A 72 0.14 -4.02 5.27
CA LEU A 72 0.67 -2.75 4.75
C LEU A 72 -0.12 -1.54 5.20
N HIS A 73 -1.43 -1.67 5.39
CA HIS A 73 -2.24 -0.56 5.90
C HIS A 73 -1.74 -0.13 7.28
N TYR A 74 -1.59 -1.06 8.21
CA TYR A 74 -1.09 -0.75 9.56
C TYR A 74 0.38 -0.33 9.56
N ARG A 75 1.19 -0.81 8.61
CA ARG A 75 2.58 -0.34 8.42
C ARG A 75 2.64 1.13 8.01
N TYR A 76 1.77 1.56 7.10
CA TYR A 76 1.77 2.94 6.58
C TYR A 76 0.94 3.91 7.42
N TYR A 77 -0.08 3.42 8.09
CA TYR A 77 -1.01 4.17 8.92
C TYR A 77 -1.20 3.44 10.26
N PRO A 78 -0.20 3.47 11.15
CA PRO A 78 -0.28 2.81 12.43
C PRO A 78 -1.44 3.38 13.25
N VAL A 79 -2.27 2.50 13.81
CA VAL A 79 -3.38 2.90 14.68
C VAL A 79 -2.80 3.47 15.97
N MET A 80 -3.08 4.75 16.24
CA MET A 80 -2.84 5.32 17.55
C MET A 80 -3.99 4.92 18.47
N PRO A 81 -3.71 4.38 19.67
CA PRO A 81 -4.77 4.10 20.63
C PRO A 81 -5.45 5.42 21.01
N SER A 82 -6.74 5.52 20.74
CA SER A 82 -7.56 6.64 21.21
C SER A 82 -7.90 6.43 22.68
N THR A 83 -7.83 7.50 23.48
CA THR A 83 -8.41 7.50 24.82
C THR A 83 -9.93 7.36 24.69
N VAL A 84 -10.52 6.36 25.33
CA VAL A 84 -11.97 6.19 25.38
C VAL A 84 -12.52 7.28 26.30
N GLU A 85 -13.09 8.34 25.73
CA GLU A 85 -13.62 9.47 26.51
C GLU A 85 -15.04 9.20 27.04
N GLN A 86 -15.77 8.24 26.45
CA GLN A 86 -17.13 7.89 26.88
C GLN A 86 -17.37 6.38 26.77
N GLU A 87 -17.62 5.77 27.93
CA GLU A 87 -17.99 4.37 28.06
C GLU A 87 -19.54 4.25 28.02
N MET A 88 -20.07 3.44 27.11
CA MET A 88 -21.51 3.20 27.02
C MET A 88 -21.92 2.30 28.20
N VAL A 89 -22.54 2.88 29.22
CA VAL A 89 -23.10 2.11 30.35
C VAL A 89 -24.50 1.64 29.98
N GLU A 90 -24.73 0.33 30.06
CA GLU A 90 -26.07 -0.24 29.91
C GLU A 90 -27.00 0.29 31.01
N VAL A 91 -28.10 0.93 30.61
CA VAL A 91 -29.15 1.33 31.54
C VAL A 91 -30.03 0.11 31.79
N THR A 92 -29.89 -0.53 32.94
CA THR A 92 -30.81 -1.57 33.39
C THR A 92 -32.13 -0.92 33.82
N GLY A 93 -33.18 -1.15 33.02
CA GLY A 93 -34.52 -0.62 33.26
C GLY A 93 -35.21 -1.26 34.48
N ALA A 94 -35.98 -0.44 35.19
CA ALA A 94 -36.76 -0.77 36.39
C ALA A 94 -38.05 -1.55 36.10
#